data_AF-A0A2E6W2E4-F1
#
_entry.id   AF-A0A2E6W2E4-F1
#
_cell.length_a   1.000
_cell.length_b   1.000
_cell.length_c   1.000
_cell.angle_alpha   90.00
_cell.angle_beta   90.00
_cell.angle_gamma   90.00
#
_symmetry.space_group_name_H-M   'P 1'
#
loop_
_entity.id
_entity.type
_entity.pdbx_description
1 polymer ?
#
loop_
_entity_poly.entity_id
_entity_poly.type
_entity_poly.pdbx_seq_one_letter_code
_entity_poly.pdbx_strand_id
1 'polypeptide(L)' 'MASFEGPFGQKIELREVVFEKGVTLLRLYIREGNRFTVLDLDPDLAGRWGQALVTWAAEKNGSETSR' A
#
# COMPACT_ATOMS: atom_id res chain seq x y z
N MET A 1 -8.50 -6.29 -4.12
CA MET A 1 -7.30 -7.03 -3.68
C MET A 1 -7.16 -7.01 -2.17
N ALA A 2 -7.18 -5.83 -1.51
CA ALA A 2 -7.17 -5.74 -0.05
C ALA A 2 -7.69 -4.37 0.42
N SER A 3 -8.05 -4.25 1.70
CA SER A 3 -8.41 -3.00 2.36
C SER A 3 -7.78 -2.95 3.75
N PHE A 4 -7.31 -1.77 4.14
CA PHE A 4 -6.62 -1.55 5.41
C PHE A 4 -7.11 -0.27 6.09
N GLU A 5 -7.04 -0.26 7.41
CA GLU A 5 -7.25 0.94 8.23
C GLU A 5 -5.90 1.41 8.79
N GLY A 6 -5.62 2.70 8.61
CA GLY A 6 -4.45 3.35 9.19
C GLY A 6 -4.69 3.79 10.63
N PRO A 7 -3.62 4.01 11.42
CA PRO A 7 -3.73 4.33 12.85
C PRO A 7 -4.42 5.68 13.13
N PHE A 8 -4.57 6.56 12.14
CA PHE A 8 -5.20 7.87 12.29
C PHE A 8 -6.49 7.98 11.45
N GLY A 9 -7.18 6.85 11.23
CA GLY A 9 -8.45 6.81 10.53
C GLY A 9 -8.34 6.87 9.01
N GLN A 10 -7.15 6.64 8.45
CA GLN A 10 -7.00 6.48 7.00
C GLN A 10 -7.66 5.19 6.53
N LYS A 11 -8.30 5.23 5.37
CA LYS A 11 -8.75 4.02 4.65
C LYS A 11 -7.90 3.84 3.41
N ILE A 12 -7.28 2.67 3.28
CA ILE A 12 -6.40 2.34 2.15
C ILE A 12 -7.01 1.16 1.42
N GLU A 13 -7.27 1.31 0.12
CA GLU A 13 -7.80 0.25 -0.72
C GLU A 13 -6.87 -0.05 -1.89
N LEU A 14 -6.63 -1.34 -2.12
CA LEU A 14 -5.85 -1.84 -3.25
C LEU A 14 -6.76 -2.44 -4.32
N ARG A 15 -6.72 -1.87 -5.52
CA ARG A 15 -7.53 -2.26 -6.66
C ARG A 15 -6.65 -2.52 -7.87
N GLU A 16 -6.84 -3.65 -8.54
CA GLU A 16 -6.25 -3.86 -9.85
C GLU A 16 -7.03 -3.04 -10.88
N VAL A 17 -6.31 -2.36 -11.77
CA VAL A 17 -6.90 -1.59 -12.86
C VAL A 17 -6.22 -2.01 -14.16
N VAL A 18 -7.03 -2.41 -15.14
CA VAL A 18 -6.58 -2.74 -16.49
C VAL A 18 -6.87 -1.55 -17.38
N PHE A 19 -5.81 -0.97 -17.95
CA PHE A 19 -5.91 0.11 -18.93
C PHE A 19 -5.96 -0.44 -20.36
N GLU A 20 -6.28 0.45 -21.29
CA GLU A 20 -6.23 0.15 -22.71
C GLU A 20 -4.86 -0.41 -23.10
N LYS A 21 -4.86 -1.37 -24.05
CA LYS A 21 -3.67 -2.13 -24.49
C LYS A 21 -3.11 -3.12 -23.46
N GLY A 22 -3.87 -3.46 -22.42
CA GLY A 22 -3.54 -4.58 -21.51
C GLY A 22 -2.52 -4.26 -20.43
N VAL A 23 -2.27 -2.96 -20.16
CA VAL A 23 -1.42 -2.55 -19.06
C VAL A 23 -2.19 -2.70 -17.74
N THR A 24 -1.71 -3.58 -16.88
CA THR A 24 -2.27 -3.80 -15.53
C THR A 24 -1.46 -3.02 -14.50
N LEU A 25 -2.14 -2.15 -13.75
CA LEU A 25 -1.55 -1.40 -12.64
C LEU A 25 -2.28 -1.74 -11.33
N LEU A 26 -1.57 -1.56 -10.23
CA LEU A 26 -2.14 -1.58 -8.90
C LEU A 26 -2.48 -0.14 -8.48
N ARG A 27 -3.77 0.15 -8.30
CA ARG A 27 -4.26 1.43 -7.80
C ARG A 27 -4.44 1.40 -6.30
N LEU A 28 -3.85 2.39 -5.65
CA LEU A 28 -4.06 2.73 -4.25
C LEU A 28 -5.05 3.88 -4.14
N TYR A 29 -6.08 3.68 -3.35
CA TYR A 29 -6.96 4.74 -2.87
C TYR A 29 -6.70 4.97 -1.39
N ILE A 30 -6.27 6.17 -1.03
CA ILE A 30 -6.06 6.58 0.36
C ILE A 30 -7.05 7.70 0.66
N ARG A 31 -7.91 7.47 1.66
CA ARG A 31 -8.88 8.47 2.15
C ARG A 31 -8.59 8.82 3.59
N GLU A 32 -8.56 10.11 3.90
CA GLU A 32 -8.44 10.65 5.26
C GLU A 32 -9.42 11.82 5.41
N GLY A 33 -10.57 11.57 6.02
CA GLY A 33 -11.67 12.53 6.07
C GLY A 33 -12.14 12.94 4.66
N ASN A 34 -11.86 14.20 4.31
CA ASN A 34 -12.15 14.80 3.00
C ASN A 34 -10.94 14.84 2.05
N ARG A 35 -9.75 14.38 2.50
CA ARG A 35 -8.56 14.25 1.65
C ARG A 35 -8.57 12.89 0.95
N PHE A 36 -8.25 12.92 -0.34
CA PHE A 36 -8.16 11.74 -1.18
C PHE A 36 -6.84 11.77 -1.95
N THR A 37 -6.12 10.65 -1.92
CA THR A 37 -4.93 10.43 -2.73
C THR A 37 -5.13 9.16 -3.53
N VAL A 38 -4.84 9.22 -4.83
CA VAL A 38 -4.84 8.07 -5.72
C VAL A 38 -3.46 7.93 -6.32
N LEU A 39 -2.89 6.73 -6.25
CA LEU A 39 -1.57 6.41 -6.81
C LEU A 39 -1.66 5.08 -7.57
N ASP A 40 -1.15 5.06 -8.79
CA ASP A 40 -1.02 3.83 -9.58
C ASP A 40 0.43 3.35 -9.56
N LEU A 41 0.61 2.05 -9.37
CA LEU A 41 1.91 1.38 -9.37
C LEU A 41 1.94 0.34 -10.48
N ASP A 42 3.04 0.31 -11.22
CA ASP A 42 3.34 -0.85 -12.05
C ASP A 42 3.80 -2.05 -11.19
N PRO A 43 3.86 -3.26 -11.76
CA PRO A 43 4.26 -4.46 -11.00
C PRO A 43 5.67 -4.37 -10.37
N ASP A 44 6.63 -3.71 -11.01
CA ASP A 44 8.00 -3.59 -10.49
C ASP A 44 8.04 -2.69 -9.25
N LEU A 45 7.44 -1.50 -9.34
CA LEU A 45 7.36 -0.57 -8.23
C LEU A 45 6.53 -1.14 -7.07
N ALA A 46 5.43 -1.83 -7.37
CA ALA A 46 4.62 -2.51 -6.35
C ALA A 46 5.43 -3.57 -5.59
N GLY A 47 6.23 -4.38 -6.29
CA GLY A 47 7.09 -5.39 -5.68
C GLY A 47 8.16 -4.78 -4.78
N ARG A 48 8.89 -3.77 -5.28
CA ARG A 48 9.92 -3.08 -4.50
C ARG A 48 9.36 -2.38 -3.26
N TRP A 49 8.20 -1.73 -3.40
CA TRP A 49 7.57 -1.07 -2.27
C TRP A 49 7.04 -2.06 -1.23
N GLY A 50 6.40 -3.15 -1.65
CA GLY A 50 5.94 -4.21 -0.76
C GLY A 50 7.08 -4.80 0.07
N GLN A 51 8.23 -5.06 -0.56
CA GLN A 51 9.41 -5.55 0.16
C GLN A 51 9.91 -4.54 1.21
N ALA A 52 9.94 -3.24 0.88
CA ALA A 52 10.34 -2.21 1.83
C ALA A 52 9.41 -2.13 3.06
N LEU A 53 8.09 -2.29 2.86
CA LEU A 53 7.11 -2.33 3.95
C LEU A 53 7.36 -3.52 4.90
N VAL A 54 7.59 -4.71 4.34
CA VAL A 54 7.86 -5.93 5.12
C VAL A 54 9.17 -5.80 5.90
N THR A 55 10.24 -5.31 5.25
CA THR A 55 11.54 -5.11 5.89
C THR A 55 11.41 -4.15 7.08
N TRP A 56 10.74 -3.01 6.91
CA TRP A 56 10.53 -2.06 8.00
C TRP A 56 9.72 -2.65 9.17
N ALA A 57 8.66 -3.40 8.88
CA ALA A 57 7.83 -4.04 9.90
C ALA A 57 8.64 -5.06 10.72
N ALA A 58 9.48 -5.86 10.05
CA ALA A 58 10.36 -6.82 10.71
C ALA A 58 11.35 -6.14 11.67
N GLU A 59 11.93 -5.00 11.28
CA GLU A 59 12.84 -4.22 12.13
C GLU A 59 12.15 -3.70 13.39
N LYS A 60 10.91 -3.20 13.28
CA LYS A 60 10.17 -2.64 14.43
C LYS A 60 9.63 -3.72 15.36
N ASN A 61 9.01 -4.76 14.81
CA ASN A 61 8.47 -5.85 15.62
C ASN A 61 9.57 -6.68 16.28
N GLY A 62 10.73 -6.85 15.62
CA GLY A 62 11.89 -7.53 16.20
C GLY A 62 12.58 -6.73 17.31
N SER A 63 12.43 -5.40 17.31
CA SER A 63 12.99 -4.51 18.35
C SER A 63 12.17 -4.46 19.65
N GLU A 64 10.92 -4.91 19.65
CA GLU A 64 10.04 -4.92 20.83
C GLU A 64 10.28 -6.09 21.79
N THR A 65 11.00 -7.15 21.38
CA THR A 65 11.28 -8.32 22.24
C THR A 65 12.50 -8.15 23.15
N SER A 66 13.22 -7.03 23.09
CA SER A 66 14.45 -6.78 23.89
C SER A 66 14.28 -5.70 24.97
N ARG A 67 13.07 -5.49 25.51
CA ARG A 67 12.82 -4.51 26.58
C ARG A 67 12.11 -5.11 27.78
#